data_AF-H0ULV9-F1
#
_entry.id   AF-H0ULV9-F1
#
_cell.length_a   1.000
_cell.length_b   1.000
_cell.length_c   1.000
_cell.angle_alpha   90.00
_cell.angle_beta   90.00
_cell.angle_gamma   90.00
#
_symmetry.space_group_name_H-M   'P 1'
#
loop_
_entity.id
_entity.type
_entity.pdbx_description
1 polymer ?
#
loop_
_entity_poly.entity_id
_entity_poly.type
_entity_poly.pdbx_seq_one_letter_code
_entity_poly.pdbx_strand_id
1 'polypeptide(L)' 'MLLQLERQIEARLHTIAKESGHTEEWHVQQALNQYLEDLEDAAIGDEAYQEYLRSGKKSYTMEEVRIACGLDD' A
#
# COMPACT_ATOMS: atom_id res chain seq x y z
N MET A 1 6.74 -23.08 -5.23
CA MET A 1 6.74 -22.63 -3.83
C MET A 1 5.65 -23.41 -3.11
N LEU A 2 5.95 -24.02 -1.97
CA LEU A 2 4.94 -24.68 -1.12
C LEU A 2 4.63 -23.73 0.04
N LEU A 3 3.44 -23.12 0.02
CA LEU A 3 2.91 -22.32 1.12
C LEU A 3 1.90 -23.18 1.86
N GLN A 4 2.08 -23.30 3.17
CA GLN A 4 1.08 -23.94 4.03
C GLN A 4 0.19 -22.85 4.62
N LEU A 5 -1.09 -22.90 4.23
CA LEU A 5 -2.09 -21.96 4.72
C LEU A 5 -3.00 -22.68 5.72
N GLU A 6 -3.57 -21.93 6.65
CA GLU A 6 -4.62 -22.49 7.50
C GLU A 6 -5.83 -22.89 6.64
N ARG A 7 -6.49 -24.00 6.99
CA ARG A 7 -7.63 -24.53 6.21
C ARG A 7 -8.72 -23.49 5.93
N GLN A 8 -8.95 -22.57 6.85
CA GLN A 8 -9.92 -21.50 6.67
C GLN A 8 -9.50 -20.51 5.58
N ILE A 9 -8.20 -20.21 5.49
CA ILE A 9 -7.64 -19.32 4.46
C ILE A 9 -7.67 -20.03 3.10
N GLU A 10 -7.27 -21.30 3.03
CA GLU A 10 -7.35 -22.10 1.80
C GLU A 10 -8.78 -22.14 1.26
N ALA A 11 -9.78 -22.39 2.12
CA ALA A 11 -11.18 -22.42 1.70
C ALA A 11 -11.63 -21.07 1.11
N ARG A 12 -11.23 -19.95 1.73
CA ARG A 12 -11.55 -18.60 1.23
C ARG A 12 -10.86 -18.30 -0.10
N LEU A 13 -9.58 -18.67 -0.21
CA LEU A 13 -8.79 -18.50 -1.43
C LEU A 13 -9.40 -19.28 -2.60
N HIS A 14 -9.80 -20.53 -2.34
CA HIS A 14 -10.47 -21.37 -3.33
C HIS A 14 -11.79 -20.76 -3.83
N THR A 15 -12.61 -20.23 -2.93
CA THR A 15 -13.86 -19.52 -3.30
C THR A 15 -13.58 -18.31 -4.19
N ILE A 16 -12.63 -17.46 -3.78
CA ILE A 16 -12.28 -16.24 -4.53
C ILE A 16 -11.73 -16.58 -5.91
N ALA A 17 -10.85 -17.58 -6.02
CA ALA A 17 -10.29 -18.04 -7.28
C ALA A 17 -11.39 -18.52 -8.25
N LYS A 18 -12.34 -19.32 -7.73
CA LYS A 18 -13.48 -19.83 -8.51
C LYS A 18 -14.40 -18.71 -9.01
N GLU A 19 -14.67 -17.71 -8.18
CA GLU A 19 -15.55 -16.58 -8.53
C GLU A 19 -14.87 -15.61 -9.50
N SER A 20 -13.56 -15.39 -9.37
CA SER A 20 -12.82 -14.44 -10.21
C SER A 20 -12.38 -15.03 -11.56
N GLY A 21 -12.41 -16.36 -11.73
CA GLY A 21 -11.87 -17.04 -12.91
C GLY A 21 -10.34 -17.08 -12.98
N HIS A 22 -9.67 -16.83 -11.85
CA HIS A 22 -8.21 -16.90 -11.73
C HIS A 22 -7.80 -18.10 -10.87
N THR A 23 -6.53 -18.50 -10.94
CA THR A 23 -6.04 -19.59 -10.09
C THR A 23 -5.70 -19.09 -8.69
N GLU A 24 -5.66 -20.00 -7.72
CA GLU A 24 -5.23 -19.68 -6.36
C GLU A 24 -3.80 -19.13 -6.33
N GLU A 25 -2.91 -19.68 -7.16
CA GLU A 25 -1.53 -19.22 -7.28
C GLU A 25 -1.45 -17.77 -7.78
N TRP A 26 -2.32 -17.39 -8.73
CA TRP A 26 -2.38 -16.02 -9.21
C TRP A 26 -2.73 -15.05 -8.08
N HIS A 27 -3.76 -15.37 -7.27
CA HIS A 27 -4.16 -14.55 -6.13
C HIS A 27 -3.06 -14.47 -5.06
N VAL A 28 -2.36 -15.58 -4.78
CA VAL A 28 -1.23 -15.58 -3.85
C VAL A 28 -0.09 -14.69 -4.36
N GLN A 29 0.22 -14.76 -5.65
CA GLN A 29 1.24 -13.89 -6.26
C GLN A 29 0.85 -12.41 -6.18
N GLN A 30 -0.42 -12.07 -6.47
CA GLN A 30 -0.89 -10.70 -6.36
C GLN A 30 -0.85 -10.20 -4.91
N ALA A 31 -1.32 -11.01 -3.96
CA ALA A 31 -1.30 -10.65 -2.55
C ALA A 31 0.13 -10.44 -2.03
N LEU A 32 1.07 -11.28 -2.46
CA LEU A 32 2.48 -11.13 -2.10
C LEU A 32 3.08 -9.87 -2.70
N ASN A 33 2.83 -9.59 -3.98
CA ASN A 33 3.31 -8.37 -4.64
C ASN A 33 2.76 -7.13 -3.95
N GLN A 34 1.46 -7.07 -3.68
CA GLN A 34 0.85 -5.94 -2.98
C GLN A 34 1.46 -5.75 -1.59
N TYR A 35 1.66 -6.84 -0.84
CA TYR A 35 2.27 -6.75 0.48
C TYR A 35 3.71 -6.23 0.43
N LEU A 36 4.49 -6.62 -0.58
CA LEU A 36 5.84 -6.09 -0.78
C LEU A 36 5.82 -4.61 -1.18
N GLU A 37 4.94 -4.22 -2.10
CA GLU A 37 4.75 -2.82 -2.49
C GLU A 37 4.38 -1.95 -1.28
N ASP A 38 3.46 -2.40 -0.43
CA ASP A 38 3.06 -1.66 0.78
C ASP A 38 4.25 -1.45 1.74
N LEU A 39 5.13 -2.44 1.87
CA LEU A 39 6.34 -2.33 2.70
C LEU A 39 7.37 -1.37 2.10
N GLU A 40 7.55 -1.42 0.78
CA GLU A 40 8.47 -0.53 0.05
C GLU A 40 7.98 0.92 0.11
N ASP A 41 6.70 1.16 -0.12
CA ASP A 41 6.08 2.50 -0.04
C ASP A 41 6.18 3.08 1.38
N ALA A 42 5.94 2.26 2.40
CA ALA A 42 6.11 2.68 3.79
C ALA A 42 7.56 3.09 4.10
N ALA A 43 8.54 2.33 3.60
CA ALA A 43 9.96 2.63 3.78
C ALA A 43 10.36 3.92 3.07
N ILE A 44 9.94 4.12 1.82
CA ILE A 44 10.19 5.35 1.04
C ILE A 44 9.56 6.56 1.75
N GLY A 45 8.33 6.40 2.24
CA GLY A 45 7.62 7.44 2.98
C GLY A 45 8.34 7.85 4.26
N ASP A 46 8.82 6.88 5.05
CA ASP A 46 9.62 7.17 6.25
C ASP A 46 10.92 7.87 5.91
N GLU A 47 11.67 7.40 4.91
CA GLU A 47 12.91 8.06 4.47
C GLU A 47 12.67 9.51 4.05
N ALA A 48 11.64 9.75 3.23
CA ALA A 48 11.26 11.08 2.78
C ALA A 48 10.88 11.99 3.96
N TYR A 49 10.18 11.45 4.96
CA TYR A 49 9.83 12.18 6.17
C TYR A 49 11.05 12.53 7.03
N GLN A 50 11.97 11.58 7.23
CA GLN A 50 13.22 11.85 7.94
C GLN A 50 14.06 12.92 7.23
N GLU A 51 14.15 12.87 5.91
CA GLU A 51 14.87 13.89 5.13
C GLU A 51 14.20 15.27 5.24
N TYR A 52 12.87 15.32 5.19
CA TYR A 52 12.12 16.54 5.44
C TYR A 52 12.45 17.13 6.83
N LEU A 53 12.45 16.32 7.88
CA LEU A 53 12.81 16.75 9.23
C LEU A 53 14.26 17.29 9.31
N ARG A 54 15.23 16.60 8.68
CA ARG A 54 16.63 17.05 8.63
C ARG A 54 16.81 18.35 7.85
N SER A 55 16.00 18.56 6.82
CA SER A 55 16.08 19.77 5.99
C SER A 55 15.66 21.05 6.72
N GLY A 56 14.91 20.93 7.83
CA GLY A 56 14.41 22.08 8.61
C GLY A 56 13.38 22.96 7.87
N LYS A 57 12.84 22.50 6.73
CA LYS A 57 11.84 23.23 5.95
C LYS A 57 10.53 23.35 6.73
N LYS A 58 9.86 24.50 6.65
CA LYS A 58 8.54 24.72 7.26
C LYS A 58 7.48 23.84 6.55
N SER A 59 6.61 23.20 7.32
CA SER A 59 5.38 22.57 6.80
C SER A 59 4.27 23.63 6.71
N TYR A 60 3.36 23.44 5.76
CA TYR A 60 2.21 24.31 5.59
C TYR A 60 0.94 23.54 5.89
N THR A 61 -0.04 24.22 6.47
CA THR A 61 -1.39 23.66 6.64
C THR A 61 -2.09 23.56 5.30
N MET A 62 -3.13 22.73 5.22
CA MET A 62 -3.94 22.62 4.00
C MET A 62 -4.55 23.97 3.59
N GLU A 63 -4.94 24.81 4.56
CA GLU A 63 -5.45 26.17 4.34
C GLU A 63 -4.38 27.10 3.77
N GLU A 64 -3.18 27.12 4.36
CA GLU A 64 -2.04 27.90 3.83
C GLU A 64 -1.72 27.50 2.38
N VAL A 65 -1.77 26.20 2.06
CA VAL A 65 -1.52 25.68 0.70
C VAL A 65 -2.64 26.07 -0.26
N ARG A 66 -3.91 25.95 0.13
CA ARG A 66 -5.05 26.32 -0.73
C ARG A 66 -5.03 27.80 -1.08
N ILE A 67 -4.78 28.68 -0.11
CA ILE A 67 -4.62 30.12 -0.35
C ILE A 67 -3.46 30.35 -1.33
N ALA A 68 -2.30 29.73 -1.08
CA ALA A 68 -1.12 29.89 -1.95
C ALA A 68 -1.36 29.40 -3.39
N CYS A 69 -2.23 28.42 -3.58
CA CYS A 69 -2.59 27.87 -4.89
C CYS A 69 -3.84 28.52 -5.53
N GLY A 70 -4.49 29.49 -4.88
CA GLY A 70 -5.71 30.11 -5.40
C GLY A 70 -6.93 29.18 -5.43
N LEU A 71 -7.04 28.28 -4.45
CA LEU A 71 -8.12 27.29 -4.31
C LEU A 71 -9.11 27.66 -3.20
N ASP A 72 -9.08 28.90 -2.71
CA ASP A 72 -9.88 29.41 -1.58
C ASP A 72 -10.82 30.57 -1.96
N ASP A 73 -11.18 30.67 -3.25
CA ASP A 73 -12.18 31.62 -3.76
C ASP A 73 -13.57 31.45 -3.11
#